data_AF-A0A0D0HFU8-F1
#
_entry.id   AF-A0A0D0HFU8-F1
#
_cell.length_a   1.000
_cell.length_b   1.000
_cell.length_c   1.000
_cell.angle_alpha   90.00
_cell.angle_beta   90.00
_cell.angle_gamma   90.00
#
_symmetry.space_group_name_H-M   'P 1'
#
loop_
_entity.id
_entity.type
_entity.pdbx_description
1 polymer ?
#
loop_
_entity_poly.entity_id
_entity_poly.type
_entity_poly.pdbx_seq_one_letter_code
_entity_poly.pdbx_strand_id
1 'polypeptide(L)'
;MWRLGLKHVDRTFLANKGASISKDFQAGAYSYVGGHSTIWPKVTIGNFTMLAHYVMILVGDRNYNTAVFPAVFAGLEEPSPTYIGDDVWIGAG
;
A
#
# COMPACT_ATOMS: atom_id res chain seq x y z
N MET A 1 8.17 20.54 -0.59
CA MET A 1 7.67 19.35 0.14
C MET A 1 6.41 18.86 -0.59
N TRP A 2 6.40 17.64 -1.10
CA TRP A 2 5.25 17.09 -1.84
C TRP A 2 4.14 16.73 -0.84
N ARG A 3 2.95 17.30 -1.00
CA ARG A 3 1.81 17.03 -0.12
C ARG A 3 0.94 15.94 -0.73
N LEU A 4 1.07 14.72 -0.23
CA LEU A 4 0.24 13.59 -0.66
C LEU A 4 -1.19 13.64 -0.11
N GLY A 5 -1.51 14.58 0.80
CA GLY A 5 -2.86 14.78 1.33
C GLY A 5 -3.42 13.57 2.08
N LEU A 6 -2.54 12.78 2.71
CA LEU A 6 -2.91 11.63 3.55
C LEU A 6 -3.40 12.13 4.91
N LYS A 7 -4.49 11.56 5.40
CA LYS A 7 -5.17 12.01 6.63
C LYS A 7 -5.03 11.04 7.80
N HIS A 8 -4.63 9.79 7.54
CA HIS A 8 -4.61 8.70 8.53
C HIS A 8 -3.19 8.19 8.81
N VAL A 9 -2.19 9.04 8.62
CA VAL A 9 -0.79 8.74 8.88
C VAL A 9 -0.32 9.50 10.11
N ASP A 10 0.56 8.89 10.91
CA ASP A 10 1.17 9.58 12.03
C ASP A 10 1.95 10.83 11.57
N ARG A 11 2.07 11.84 12.45
CA ARG A 11 2.81 13.08 12.16
C ARG A 11 4.28 12.87 11.79
N THR A 12 4.86 11.74 12.18
CA THR A 12 6.25 11.36 11.91
C THR A 12 6.41 10.53 10.64
N PHE A 13 5.31 10.16 9.98
CA PHE A 13 5.32 9.43 8.73
C PHE A 13 6.05 10.22 7.63
N LEU A 14 6.86 9.51 6.86
CA LEU A 14 7.57 10.07 5.71
C LEU A 14 7.22 9.31 4.43
N ALA A 15 7.03 10.06 3.35
CA ALA A 15 6.92 9.50 2.01
C ALA A 15 7.83 10.26 1.05
N ASN A 16 8.51 9.52 0.18
CA ASN A 16 9.40 10.11 -0.81
C ASN A 16 8.64 10.48 -2.10
N LYS A 17 9.25 11.34 -2.92
CA LYS A 17 8.70 11.83 -4.18
C LYS A 17 8.36 10.67 -5.11
N GLY A 18 7.25 10.80 -5.84
CA GLY A 18 6.82 9.84 -6.85
C GLY A 18 6.02 8.66 -6.31
N ALA A 19 5.89 8.51 -4.98
CA ALA A 19 4.97 7.54 -4.41
C ALA A 19 3.52 7.88 -4.77
N SER A 20 2.76 6.87 -5.17
CA SER A 20 1.31 6.92 -5.40
C SER A 20 0.62 6.13 -4.29
N ILE A 21 -0.04 6.83 -3.37
CA ILE A 21 -0.60 6.24 -2.15
C ILE A 21 -2.09 6.58 -2.08
N SER A 22 -2.94 5.56 -1.88
CA SER A 22 -4.37 5.74 -1.68
C SER A 22 -4.68 6.63 -0.46
N LYS A 23 -5.77 7.39 -0.51
CA LYS A 23 -6.11 8.41 0.52
C LYS A 23 -6.54 7.82 1.86
N ASP A 24 -7.01 6.57 1.85
CA ASP A 24 -7.40 5.79 3.01
C ASP A 24 -6.23 5.01 3.64
N PHE A 25 -5.02 5.15 3.10
CA PHE A 25 -3.81 4.53 3.66
C PHE A 25 -3.56 4.98 5.10
N GLN A 26 -3.22 4.01 5.95
CA GLN A 26 -2.93 4.22 7.36
C GLN A 26 -1.47 3.86 7.65
N ALA A 27 -0.79 4.67 8.46
CA ALA A 27 0.62 4.46 8.78
C ALA A 27 0.95 4.83 10.22
N GLY A 28 1.65 3.93 10.91
CA GLY A 28 2.16 4.13 12.27
C GLY A 28 3.31 5.13 12.37
N ALA A 29 3.76 5.39 13.59
CA ALA A 29 4.85 6.32 13.86
C ALA A 29 6.18 5.86 13.25
N TYR A 30 6.98 6.83 12.78
CA TYR A 30 8.29 6.65 12.17
C TYR A 30 8.32 5.65 11.00
N SER A 31 7.17 5.42 10.37
CA SER A 31 7.08 4.59 9.19
C SER A 31 7.39 5.38 7.91
N TYR A 32 7.79 4.66 6.87
CA TYR A 32 8.33 5.25 5.65
C TYR A 32 7.82 4.56 4.39
N VAL A 33 7.50 5.36 3.36
CA VAL A 33 7.25 4.88 2.00
C VAL A 33 8.26 5.47 1.02
N GLY A 34 9.05 4.59 0.41
CA GLY A 34 10.01 4.92 -0.62
C GLY A 34 9.37 5.52 -1.88
N GLY A 35 10.20 6.17 -2.68
CA GLY A 35 9.76 6.88 -3.87
C GLY A 35 9.33 5.91 -4.96
N HIS A 36 8.39 6.34 -5.80
CA HIS A 36 7.84 5.52 -6.90
C HIS A 36 7.11 4.24 -6.46
N SER A 37 6.90 4.04 -5.16
CA SER A 37 6.07 2.96 -4.63
C SER A 37 4.59 3.21 -4.94
N THR A 38 3.84 2.13 -5.15
CA THR A 38 2.40 2.15 -5.45
C THR A 38 1.65 1.42 -4.35
N ILE A 39 0.80 2.13 -3.61
CA ILE A 39 0.06 1.61 -2.47
C ILE A 39 -1.44 1.79 -2.74
N TRP A 40 -2.14 0.65 -2.94
CA TRP A 40 -3.57 0.60 -3.21
C TRP A 40 -4.43 0.88 -1.97
N PRO A 41 -5.76 1.04 -2.12
CA PRO A 41 -6.67 1.23 -0.99
C PRO A 41 -6.60 0.13 0.07
N LYS A 42 -7.11 0.40 1.27
CA LYS A 42 -7.19 -0.55 2.40
C LYS A 42 -5.85 -1.16 2.83
N VAL A 43 -4.77 -0.40 2.73
CA VAL A 43 -3.45 -0.80 3.25
C VAL A 43 -3.13 -0.06 4.53
N THR A 44 -2.68 -0.80 5.54
CA THR A 44 -2.18 -0.27 6.81
C THR A 44 -0.77 -0.77 7.06
N ILE A 45 0.15 0.13 7.42
CA ILE A 45 1.49 -0.22 7.92
C ILE A 45 1.67 0.19 9.38
N GLY A 46 2.37 -0.64 10.14
CA GLY A 46 2.68 -0.41 11.56
C GLY A 46 3.78 0.62 11.81
N ASN A 47 4.12 0.78 13.08
CA ASN A 47 5.19 1.65 13.54
C ASN A 47 6.56 1.13 13.05
N PHE A 48 7.48 2.05 12.75
CA PHE A 48 8.85 1.75 12.32
C PHE A 48 8.94 0.92 11.02
N THR A 49 7.83 0.75 10.29
CA THR A 49 7.81 -0.01 9.04
C THR A 49 8.32 0.79 7.87
N MET A 50 9.20 0.18 7.07
CA MET A 50 9.85 0.80 5.91
C MET A 50 9.52 0.04 4.63
N LEU A 51 8.88 0.72 3.69
CA LEU A 51 8.76 0.27 2.31
C LEU A 51 9.86 0.92 1.48
N ALA A 52 10.70 0.12 0.82
CA ALA A 52 11.73 0.62 -0.06
C ALA A 52 11.15 1.37 -1.27
N HIS A 53 12.03 1.96 -2.09
CA HIS A 53 11.63 2.52 -3.38
C HIS A 53 11.05 1.42 -4.28
N TYR A 54 10.06 1.79 -5.10
CA TYR A 54 9.42 0.90 -6.09
C TYR A 54 8.65 -0.30 -5.50
N VAL A 55 8.29 -0.29 -4.22
CA VAL A 55 7.42 -1.31 -3.63
C VAL A 55 5.99 -1.16 -4.15
N MET A 56 5.37 -2.27 -4.56
CA MET A 56 3.98 -2.30 -4.99
C MET A 56 3.15 -3.15 -4.03
N ILE A 57 2.22 -2.52 -3.31
CA ILE A 57 1.18 -3.21 -2.54
C ILE A 57 -0.12 -3.05 -3.32
N LEU A 58 -0.51 -4.12 -4.00
CA LEU A 58 -1.72 -4.19 -4.81
C LEU A 58 -2.77 -4.97 -4.03
N VAL A 59 -4.02 -4.54 -4.09
CA VAL A 59 -5.12 -5.33 -3.53
C VAL A 59 -5.68 -6.22 -4.63
N GLY A 60 -5.90 -7.50 -4.30
CA GLY A 60 -6.64 -8.40 -5.17
C GLY A 60 -8.07 -7.90 -5.30
N ASP A 61 -8.41 -7.41 -6.48
CA ASP A 61 -9.75 -6.98 -6.84
C ASP A 61 -10.39 -7.95 -7.82
N ARG A 62 -9.78 -9.10 -8.14
CA ARG A 62 -10.31 -10.07 -9.11
C ARG A 62 -10.84 -11.32 -8.43
N ASN A 63 -11.97 -11.82 -8.94
CA ASN A 63 -12.53 -13.11 -8.51
C ASN A 63 -11.69 -14.27 -9.05
N TYR A 64 -10.68 -14.70 -8.30
CA TYR A 64 -9.89 -15.88 -8.66
C TYR A 64 -10.57 -17.20 -8.27
N ASN A 65 -11.73 -17.15 -7.62
CA ASN A 65 -12.47 -18.35 -7.21
C ASN A 65 -13.15 -19.08 -8.38
N THR A 66 -13.09 -18.52 -9.60
CA THR A 66 -13.57 -19.17 -10.81
C THR A 66 -12.43 -19.36 -11.81
N ALA A 67 -11.85 -20.57 -11.86
CA ALA A 67 -10.83 -20.93 -12.86
C ALA A 67 -11.39 -21.03 -14.30
N VAL A 68 -12.65 -20.63 -14.51
CA VAL A 68 -13.42 -20.82 -15.73
C VAL A 68 -13.18 -19.67 -16.73
N PHE A 69 -12.70 -18.51 -16.26
CA PHE A 69 -12.47 -17.34 -17.10
C PHE A 69 -11.03 -16.82 -16.97
N PRO A 70 -10.43 -16.29 -18.07
CA PRO A 70 -9.21 -15.50 -17.97
C PRO A 70 -9.37 -14.35 -16.95
N ALA A 71 -8.33 -14.05 -16.17
CA ALA A 71 -8.38 -13.09 -15.06
C ALA A 71 -8.91 -11.68 -15.45
N VAL A 72 -8.69 -11.25 -16.69
CA VAL A 72 -9.23 -9.98 -17.21
C VAL A 72 -10.76 -9.95 -17.24
N PHE A 73 -11.41 -11.11 -17.38
CA PHE A 73 -12.87 -11.29 -17.43
C PHE A 73 -13.48 -11.80 -16.12
N ALA A 74 -12.66 -12.12 -15.12
CA ALA A 74 -13.12 -12.73 -13.88
C ALA A 74 -13.97 -11.79 -12.99
N GLY A 75 -14.31 -10.58 -13.45
CA GLY A 75 -15.06 -9.61 -12.66
C GLY A 75 -14.26 -9.07 -11.47
N LEU A 76 -14.91 -8.25 -10.65
CA LEU A 76 -14.29 -7.64 -9.48
C LEU A 76 -14.82 -8.26 -8.18
N GLU A 77 -13.91 -8.57 -7.25
CA GLU A 77 -14.22 -8.86 -5.85
C GLU A 77 -13.95 -7.63 -4.98
N GLU A 78 -14.57 -7.56 -3.80
CA GLU A 78 -14.28 -6.49 -2.87
C GLU A 78 -12.79 -6.54 -2.44
N PRO A 79 -12.08 -5.39 -2.46
CA PRO A 79 -10.69 -5.36 -2.07
C PRO A 79 -10.54 -5.83 -0.61
N SER A 80 -9.73 -6.86 -0.38
CA SER A 80 -9.37 -7.31 0.98
C SER A 80 -8.32 -6.39 1.59
N PRO A 81 -8.47 -5.99 2.87
CA PRO A 81 -7.48 -5.13 3.52
C PRO A 81 -6.13 -5.84 3.68
N THR A 82 -5.04 -5.09 3.55
CA THR A 82 -3.67 -5.56 3.78
C THR A 82 -3.10 -4.89 5.04
N TYR A 83 -2.59 -5.71 5.96
CA TYR A 83 -1.97 -5.25 7.20
C TYR A 83 -0.50 -5.67 7.24
N ILE A 84 0.40 -4.70 7.32
CA ILE A 84 1.82 -4.93 7.61
C ILE A 84 2.06 -4.43 9.03
N GLY A 85 2.62 -5.29 9.89
CA GLY A 85 2.83 -5.01 11.30
C GLY A 85 3.91 -3.95 11.57
N ASP A 86 4.29 -3.86 12.84
CA ASP A 86 5.38 -2.99 13.32
C ASP A 86 6.75 -3.61 12.98
N ASP A 87 7.76 -2.76 12.82
CA ASP A 87 9.18 -3.14 12.63
C ASP A 87 9.43 -4.06 11.43
N VAL A 88 8.79 -3.75 10.29
CA VAL A 88 8.96 -4.49 9.04
C VAL A 88 9.74 -3.68 8.01
N TRP A 89 10.66 -4.32 7.29
CA TRP A 89 11.27 -3.77 6.08
C TRP A 89 10.91 -4.61 4.86
N ILE A 90 10.23 -4.00 3.88
CA ILE A 90 9.94 -4.60 2.57
C ILE A 90 10.80 -3.96 1.49
N GLY A 91 11.62 -4.79 0.82
CA GLY A 91 12.37 -4.43 -0.38
C GLY A 91 11.57 -4.62 -1.68
N ALA A 92 12.09 -4.10 -2.79
CA ALA A 92 11.55 -4.33 -4.13
C ALA A 92 12.61 -5.04 -5.01
N GLY A 93 12.16 -5.87 -5.96
CA GLY A 93 12.98 -6.64 -6.89
C GLY A 93 12.17 -7.23 -8.03
#